data_AF-A0AA52FCA5-F1
#
_entry.id   AF-A0AA52FCA5-F1
#
_cell.length_a   1.000
_cell.length_b   1.000
_cell.length_c   1.000
_cell.angle_alpha   90.00
_cell.angle_beta   90.00
_cell.angle_gamma   90.00
#
_symmetry.space_group_name_H-M   'P 1'
#
loop_
_entity.id
_entity.type
_entity.pdbx_description
1 polymer ?
#
loop_
_entity_poly.entity_id
_entity_poly.type
_entity_poly.pdbx_seq_one_letter_code
_entity_poly.pdbx_strand_id
1 'polypeptide(L)'
;MLAGLGISALCAIGALIALVGVIAMALPGRPQPWPEHLMQRAAWLTGAAAASVYSLGFFLVLASEQEFNNGADSVPAPACRDGFDAETVRHLVHHRSSYLPLRFDCVRDDGTTYSSDPSYVWMNWTSASLALSAALLIIGSGYATELRARKDRR
;
A
#
# COMPACT_ATOMS: atom_id res chain seq x y z
N MET A 1 -8.48 -5.50 -15.06
CA MET A 1 -7.77 -6.48 -14.19
C MET A 1 -6.26 -6.45 -14.35
N LEU A 2 -5.68 -6.50 -15.57
CA LEU A 2 -4.22 -6.58 -15.77
C LEU A 2 -3.42 -5.33 -15.33
N ALA A 3 -4.00 -4.13 -15.44
CA ALA A 3 -3.27 -2.89 -15.17
C ALA A 3 -2.88 -2.69 -13.69
N GLY A 4 -3.80 -2.96 -12.74
CA GLY A 4 -3.53 -2.78 -11.31
C GLY A 4 -2.51 -3.77 -10.76
N LEU A 5 -2.63 -5.05 -11.15
CA LEU A 5 -1.62 -6.08 -10.86
C LEU A 5 -0.27 -5.74 -11.50
N GLY A 6 -0.27 -5.20 -12.71
CA GLY A 6 0.94 -4.73 -13.39
C GLY A 6 1.66 -3.62 -12.61
N ILE A 7 0.93 -2.61 -12.14
CA ILE A 7 1.50 -1.51 -11.33
C ILE A 7 2.05 -2.05 -10.01
N SER A 8 1.29 -2.89 -9.31
CA SER A 8 1.74 -3.53 -8.06
C SER A 8 3.02 -4.33 -8.27
N ALA A 9 3.09 -5.15 -9.33
CA ALA A 9 4.27 -5.94 -9.67
C ALA A 9 5.49 -5.05 -10.02
N LEU A 10 5.29 -3.98 -10.79
CA LEU A 10 6.35 -3.03 -11.12
C LEU A 10 6.90 -2.35 -9.86
N CYS A 11 6.03 -1.92 -8.95
CA CYS A 11 6.45 -1.35 -7.67
C CYS A 11 7.18 -2.37 -6.79
N ALA A 12 6.72 -3.63 -6.76
CA ALA A 12 7.38 -4.70 -6.02
C ALA A 12 8.78 -5.02 -6.59
N ILE A 13 8.94 -5.05 -7.91
CA ILE A 13 10.25 -5.21 -8.57
C ILE A 13 11.15 -4.03 -8.22
N GLY A 14 10.63 -2.79 -8.28
CA GLY A 14 11.36 -1.60 -7.86
C GLY A 14 11.84 -1.67 -6.41
N ALA A 15 10.98 -2.16 -5.50
CA ALA A 15 11.35 -2.40 -4.11
C ALA A 15 12.45 -3.45 -3.98
N LEU A 16 12.39 -4.58 -4.69
CA LEU A 16 13.45 -5.59 -4.66
C LEU A 16 14.80 -5.04 -5.16
N ILE A 17 14.79 -4.26 -6.25
CA ILE A 17 15.99 -3.61 -6.78
C ILE A 17 16.57 -2.64 -5.74
N ALA A 18 15.72 -1.83 -5.10
CA ALA A 18 16.15 -0.90 -4.07
C ALA A 18 16.71 -1.63 -2.84
N LEU A 19 16.12 -2.76 -2.44
CA LEU A 19 16.59 -3.61 -1.34
C LEU A 19 18.00 -4.16 -1.62
N VAL A 20 18.22 -4.71 -2.81
CA VAL A 20 19.56 -5.16 -3.23
C VAL A 20 20.54 -3.98 -3.19
N GLY A 21 20.10 -2.80 -3.64
CA GLY A 21 20.89 -1.58 -3.58
C GLY A 21 21.25 -1.14 -2.15
N VAL A 22 20.35 -1.32 -1.18
CA VAL A 22 20.58 -1.05 0.25
C VAL A 22 21.55 -2.06 0.84
N ILE A 23 21.33 -3.37 0.62
CA ILE A 23 22.21 -4.44 1.09
C ILE A 23 23.62 -4.28 0.53
N ALA A 24 23.73 -3.95 -0.76
CA ALA A 24 25.01 -3.71 -1.42
C ALA A 24 25.80 -2.55 -0.78
N MET A 25 25.11 -1.54 -0.22
CA MET A 25 25.73 -0.40 0.46
C MET A 25 26.06 -0.68 1.93
N ALA A 26 25.49 -1.71 2.53
CA ALA A 26 25.79 -2.14 3.90
C ALA A 26 27.07 -2.98 4.01
N LEU A 27 27.63 -3.45 2.88
CA LEU A 27 28.87 -4.23 2.84
C LEU A 27 30.12 -3.35 3.05
N PRO A 28 31.16 -3.85 3.75
CA PRO A 28 32.38 -3.09 4.06
C PRO A 28 33.20 -2.75 2.81
N GLY A 29 33.85 -1.58 2.79
CA GLY A 29 34.78 -1.14 1.73
C GLY A 29 34.27 -0.05 0.77
N ARG A 30 33.19 0.66 1.12
CA ARG A 30 32.58 1.68 0.24
C ARG A 30 33.25 3.07 0.35
N PRO A 31 33.41 3.79 -0.78
CA PRO A 31 33.84 5.19 -0.77
C PRO A 31 32.81 6.09 -0.09
N GLN A 32 33.25 7.09 0.69
CA GLN A 32 32.39 8.15 1.23
C GLN A 32 31.84 9.00 0.06
N PRO A 33 30.59 9.51 0.10
CA PRO A 33 29.62 9.55 1.21
C PRO A 33 28.53 8.47 1.12
N TRP A 34 28.84 7.23 1.52
CA TRP A 34 27.87 6.13 1.57
C TRP A 34 26.57 6.36 2.39
N PRO A 35 26.53 7.17 3.49
CA PRO A 35 25.30 7.32 4.29
C PRO A 35 24.16 8.00 3.54
N GLU A 36 24.45 9.02 2.74
CA GLU A 36 23.42 9.75 1.99
C GLU A 36 22.80 8.88 0.90
N HIS A 37 23.65 8.16 0.17
CA HIS A 37 23.19 7.21 -0.83
C HIS A 37 22.39 6.06 -0.21
N LEU A 38 22.74 5.62 0.99
CA LEU A 38 21.97 4.62 1.73
C LEU A 38 20.59 5.15 2.12
N MET A 39 20.50 6.37 2.68
CA MET A 39 19.22 6.99 3.05
C MET A 39 18.32 7.19 1.83
N GLN A 40 18.88 7.65 0.70
CA GLN A 40 18.12 7.84 -0.53
C GLN A 40 17.63 6.51 -1.13
N ARG A 41 18.45 5.45 -1.10
CA ARG A 41 18.02 4.11 -1.54
C ARG A 41 16.97 3.51 -0.61
N ALA A 42 17.09 3.71 0.69
CA ALA A 42 16.09 3.27 1.67
C ALA A 42 14.77 4.03 1.51
N ALA A 43 14.81 5.33 1.18
CA ALA A 43 13.61 6.11 0.87
C ALA A 43 12.91 5.58 -0.38
N TRP A 44 13.66 5.27 -1.44
CA TRP A 44 13.12 4.65 -2.65
C TRP A 44 12.52 3.27 -2.38
N LEU A 45 13.18 2.44 -1.58
CA LEU A 45 12.69 1.13 -1.17
C LEU A 45 11.34 1.22 -0.46
N THR A 46 11.28 2.05 0.59
CA THR A 46 10.08 2.20 1.42
C THR A 46 8.94 2.85 0.63
N GLY A 47 9.24 3.84 -0.22
CA GLY A 47 8.26 4.45 -1.12
C GLY A 47 7.70 3.48 -2.16
N ALA A 48 8.56 2.69 -2.82
CA ALA A 48 8.13 1.69 -3.79
C ALA A 48 7.28 0.58 -3.15
N ALA A 49 7.66 0.12 -1.95
CA ALA A 49 6.90 -0.85 -1.18
C ALA A 49 5.55 -0.30 -0.72
N ALA A 50 5.47 0.96 -0.29
CA ALA A 50 4.20 1.61 0.06
C ALA A 50 3.26 1.65 -1.15
N ALA A 51 3.80 2.02 -2.32
CA ALA A 51 3.06 2.10 -3.58
C ALA A 51 2.57 0.72 -4.07
N SER A 52 3.39 -0.34 -3.93
CA SER A 52 2.95 -1.69 -4.31
C SER A 52 1.79 -2.17 -3.46
N VAL A 53 1.89 -2.03 -2.13
CA VAL A 53 0.83 -2.49 -1.21
C VAL A 53 -0.45 -1.68 -1.42
N TYR A 54 -0.34 -0.35 -1.56
CA TYR A 54 -1.49 0.50 -1.82
C TYR A 54 -2.17 0.16 -3.14
N SER A 55 -1.39 0.02 -4.22
CA SER A 55 -1.93 -0.30 -5.55
C SER A 55 -2.62 -1.66 -5.58
N LEU A 56 -2.08 -2.65 -4.86
CA LEU A 56 -2.71 -3.95 -4.70
C LEU A 56 -4.08 -3.82 -3.99
N GLY A 57 -4.13 -3.11 -2.86
CA GLY A 57 -5.38 -2.97 -2.09
C GLY A 57 -6.42 -2.14 -2.83
N PHE A 58 -6.00 -1.06 -3.48
CA PHE A 58 -6.83 -0.25 -4.37
C PHE A 58 -7.43 -1.09 -5.50
N PHE A 59 -6.62 -1.97 -6.09
CA PHE A 59 -7.08 -2.88 -7.12
C PHE A 59 -8.11 -3.89 -6.61
N LEU A 60 -7.92 -4.44 -5.40
CA LEU A 60 -8.90 -5.35 -4.79
C LEU A 60 -10.26 -4.66 -4.59
N VAL A 61 -10.27 -3.41 -4.10
CA VAL A 61 -11.52 -2.62 -3.97
C VAL A 61 -12.20 -2.42 -5.33
N LEU A 62 -11.43 -2.04 -6.36
CA LEU A 62 -11.96 -1.88 -7.72
C LEU A 62 -12.46 -3.19 -8.32
N ALA A 63 -11.79 -4.31 -8.06
CA ALA A 63 -12.23 -5.61 -8.54
C ALA A 63 -13.60 -5.97 -7.93
N SER A 64 -13.79 -5.74 -6.62
CA SER A 64 -15.07 -5.94 -5.95
C SER A 64 -16.18 -5.02 -6.50
N GLU A 65 -15.87 -3.76 -6.81
CA GLU A 65 -16.85 -2.87 -7.49
C GLU A 65 -17.22 -3.35 -8.90
N GLN A 66 -16.26 -3.90 -9.65
CA GLN A 66 -16.52 -4.42 -10.98
C GLN A 66 -17.35 -5.71 -10.94
N GLU A 67 -17.10 -6.58 -9.96
CA GLU A 67 -17.90 -7.79 -9.74
C GLU A 67 -19.35 -7.47 -9.38
N PHE A 68 -19.60 -6.39 -8.63
CA PHE A 68 -20.96 -5.92 -8.35
C PHE A 68 -21.70 -5.43 -9.62
N ASN A 69 -20.99 -4.88 -10.61
CA ASN A 69 -21.60 -4.32 -11.81
C ASN A 69 -21.67 -5.30 -12.99
N ASN A 70 -21.18 -6.54 -12.86
CA ASN A 70 -21.15 -7.51 -13.95
C ASN A 70 -21.90 -8.81 -13.60
N GLY A 71 -23.05 -9.03 -14.24
CA GLY A 71 -23.78 -10.30 -14.22
C GLY A 71 -25.20 -10.20 -13.68
N ALA A 72 -25.93 -11.32 -13.72
CA ALA A 72 -27.27 -11.42 -13.14
C ALA A 72 -27.24 -11.75 -11.63
N ASP A 73 -26.11 -12.28 -11.12
CA ASP A 73 -25.87 -12.67 -9.72
C ASP A 73 -24.90 -11.72 -8.98
N SER A 74 -24.76 -10.49 -9.48
CA SER A 74 -23.82 -9.50 -8.93
C SER A 74 -24.40 -8.65 -7.81
N VAL A 75 -25.70 -8.83 -7.51
CA VAL A 75 -26.38 -8.23 -6.35
C VAL A 75 -26.96 -9.36 -5.49
N PRO A 76 -26.47 -9.56 -4.25
CA PRO A 76 -25.37 -8.85 -3.57
C PRO A 76 -23.99 -9.13 -4.20
N ALA A 77 -23.03 -8.22 -3.99
CA ALA A 77 -21.65 -8.39 -4.48
C ALA A 77 -21.06 -9.73 -4.02
N PRO A 78 -20.35 -10.50 -4.88
CA PRO A 78 -19.72 -11.77 -4.49
C PRO A 78 -18.85 -11.64 -3.23
N ALA A 79 -18.06 -10.57 -3.13
CA ALA A 79 -17.23 -10.26 -1.95
C ALA A 79 -18.01 -10.10 -0.63
N CYS A 80 -19.31 -9.79 -0.70
CA CYS A 80 -20.18 -9.67 0.48
C CYS A 80 -21.07 -10.90 0.72
N ARG A 81 -21.09 -11.85 -0.23
CA ARG A 81 -21.84 -13.11 -0.14
C ARG A 81 -20.92 -14.27 0.25
N ASP A 82 -19.79 -14.37 -0.45
CA ASP A 82 -18.88 -15.51 -0.42
C ASP A 82 -17.88 -15.32 0.74
N GLY A 83 -18.37 -15.49 1.98
CA GLY A 83 -17.58 -15.29 3.19
C GLY A 83 -18.38 -15.06 4.47
N PHE A 84 -19.70 -14.87 4.34
CA PHE A 84 -20.62 -14.65 5.46
C PHE A 84 -21.68 -15.75 5.54
N ASP A 85 -22.26 -15.94 6.72
CA ASP A 85 -23.34 -16.89 6.91
C ASP A 85 -24.62 -16.45 6.16
N ALA A 86 -25.50 -17.42 5.86
CA ALA A 86 -26.70 -17.16 5.08
C ALA A 86 -27.70 -16.19 5.73
N GLU A 87 -27.62 -15.97 7.05
CA GLU A 87 -28.46 -15.03 7.78
C GLU A 87 -27.92 -13.60 7.61
N THR A 88 -26.60 -13.40 7.67
CA THR A 88 -25.92 -12.14 7.37
C THR A 88 -26.14 -11.68 5.92
N VAL A 89 -26.13 -12.61 4.96
CA VAL A 89 -26.35 -12.29 3.53
C VAL A 89 -27.78 -11.86 3.22
N ARG A 90 -28.80 -12.35 3.95
CA ARG A 90 -30.22 -12.00 3.68
C ARG A 90 -30.56 -10.54 3.93
N HIS A 91 -29.81 -9.90 4.82
CA HIS A 91 -30.06 -8.53 5.25
C HIS A 91 -29.17 -7.51 4.53
N LEU A 92 -28.39 -7.93 3.55
CA LEU A 92 -27.49 -7.06 2.82
C LEU A 92 -28.26 -6.14 1.84
N VAL A 93 -28.01 -4.84 1.93
CA VAL A 93 -28.79 -3.85 1.16
C VAL A 93 -27.94 -3.16 0.11
N HIS A 94 -26.71 -2.77 0.46
CA HIS A 94 -25.81 -2.06 -0.43
C HIS A 94 -24.35 -2.23 0.00
N HIS A 95 -23.42 -1.90 -0.89
CA HIS A 95 -21.99 -1.85 -0.59
C HIS A 95 -21.53 -0.39 -0.48
N ARG A 96 -20.43 -0.17 0.23
CA ARG A 96 -19.75 1.12 0.33
C ARG A 96 -18.25 0.90 0.10
N SER A 97 -17.74 1.44 -0.98
CA SER A 97 -16.30 1.51 -1.21
C SER A 97 -15.70 2.75 -0.57
N SER A 98 -14.49 2.60 -0.04
CA SER A 98 -13.66 3.68 0.49
C SER A 98 -12.24 3.49 -0.02
N TYR A 99 -11.64 4.56 -0.52
CA TYR A 99 -10.27 4.52 -1.07
C TYR A 99 -9.23 5.09 -0.10
N LEU A 100 -9.68 5.75 0.97
CA LEU A 100 -8.83 6.25 2.04
C LEU A 100 -9.61 6.31 3.37
N PRO A 101 -9.40 5.35 4.29
CA PRO A 101 -8.62 4.12 4.13
C PRO A 101 -9.26 3.19 3.07
N LEU A 102 -8.44 2.33 2.46
CA LEU A 102 -8.89 1.28 1.53
C LEU A 102 -9.84 0.34 2.25
N ARG A 103 -11.10 0.28 1.84
CA ARG A 103 -12.12 -0.66 2.35
C ARG A 103 -13.19 -0.92 1.31
N PHE A 104 -13.78 -2.09 1.40
CA PHE A 104 -15.02 -2.43 0.73
C PHE A 104 -15.98 -2.96 1.80
N ASP A 105 -16.89 -2.10 2.24
CA ASP A 105 -17.78 -2.35 3.38
C ASP A 105 -19.16 -2.81 2.86
N CYS A 106 -19.67 -3.92 3.42
CA CYS A 106 -20.99 -4.47 3.16
C CYS A 106 -21.98 -3.90 4.18
N VAL A 107 -23.06 -3.25 3.72
CA VAL A 107 -24.04 -2.57 4.57
C VAL A 107 -25.33 -3.39 4.68
N ARG A 108 -25.78 -3.56 5.92
CA ARG A 108 -26.98 -4.31 6.28
C ARG A 108 -28.19 -3.38 6.52
N ASP A 109 -29.39 -3.94 6.49
CA ASP A 109 -30.67 -3.22 6.66
C ASP A 109 -30.84 -2.58 8.04
N ASP A 110 -30.22 -3.16 9.06
CA ASP A 110 -30.11 -2.61 10.41
C ASP A 110 -29.07 -1.47 10.54
N GLY A 111 -28.39 -1.12 9.45
CA GLY A 111 -27.38 -0.06 9.38
C GLY A 111 -25.99 -0.48 9.84
N THR A 112 -25.78 -1.75 10.20
CA THR A 112 -24.43 -2.25 10.51
C THR A 112 -23.59 -2.44 9.25
N THR A 113 -22.27 -2.30 9.39
CA THR A 113 -21.31 -2.41 8.29
C THR A 113 -20.21 -3.41 8.63
N TYR A 114 -19.91 -4.30 7.70
CA TYR A 114 -18.84 -5.29 7.83
C TYR A 114 -17.83 -5.15 6.69
N SER A 115 -16.54 -5.25 7.00
CA SER A 115 -15.51 -5.27 5.97
C SER A 115 -15.59 -6.58 5.20
N SER A 116 -15.62 -6.53 3.87
CA SER A 116 -15.63 -7.73 3.03
C SER A 116 -14.35 -8.55 3.18
N ASP A 117 -13.23 -7.89 3.44
CA ASP A 117 -11.93 -8.53 3.60
C ASP A 117 -11.16 -7.89 4.78
N PRO A 118 -10.71 -8.66 5.79
CA PRO A 118 -9.85 -8.15 6.86
C PRO A 118 -8.45 -7.74 6.37
N SER A 119 -8.02 -8.17 5.17
CA SER A 119 -6.71 -7.88 4.59
C SER A 119 -6.47 -6.36 4.44
N TYR A 120 -7.53 -5.59 4.18
CA TYR A 120 -7.45 -4.14 4.09
C TYR A 120 -6.86 -3.48 5.34
N VAL A 121 -7.05 -4.06 6.53
CA VAL A 121 -6.50 -3.50 7.77
C VAL A 121 -4.98 -3.48 7.73
N TRP A 122 -4.35 -4.63 7.46
CA TRP A 122 -2.88 -4.70 7.44
C TRP A 122 -2.31 -3.96 6.23
N MET A 123 -3.01 -3.94 5.09
CA MET A 123 -2.57 -3.21 3.89
C MET A 123 -2.53 -1.70 4.12
N ASN A 124 -3.55 -1.12 4.77
CA ASN A 124 -3.56 0.29 5.13
C ASN A 124 -2.43 0.64 6.11
N TRP A 125 -2.24 -0.15 7.17
CA TRP A 125 -1.19 0.09 8.16
C TRP A 125 0.22 -0.05 7.58
N THR A 126 0.46 -1.08 6.76
CA THR A 126 1.76 -1.29 6.10
C THR A 126 2.06 -0.20 5.08
N SER A 127 1.09 0.17 4.23
CA SER A 127 1.27 1.28 3.29
C SER A 127 1.55 2.60 4.00
N ALA A 128 0.79 2.92 5.06
CA ALA A 128 0.97 4.16 5.82
C ALA A 128 2.34 4.21 6.54
N SER A 129 2.75 3.13 7.19
CA SER A 129 4.04 3.07 7.89
C SER A 129 5.24 3.13 6.93
N LEU A 130 5.14 2.49 5.77
CA LEU A 130 6.16 2.58 4.71
C LEU A 130 6.23 3.98 4.11
N ALA A 131 5.10 4.62 3.84
CA ALA A 131 5.04 6.00 3.35
C ALA A 131 5.64 7.00 4.36
N LEU A 132 5.32 6.84 5.65
CA LEU A 132 5.93 7.64 6.73
C LEU A 132 7.44 7.43 6.82
N SER A 133 7.91 6.18 6.71
CA SER A 133 9.34 5.85 6.71
C SER A 133 10.06 6.51 5.55
N ALA A 134 9.48 6.47 4.35
CA ALA A 134 10.03 7.14 3.16
C ALA A 134 10.14 8.65 3.38
N ALA A 135 9.10 9.29 3.93
CA ALA A 135 9.11 10.72 4.22
C ALA A 135 10.21 11.09 5.23
N LEU A 136 10.36 10.33 6.31
CA LEU A 136 11.39 10.56 7.32
C LEU A 136 12.81 10.40 6.74
N LEU A 137 13.02 9.42 5.86
CA LEU A 137 14.30 9.22 5.20
C LEU A 137 14.66 10.36 4.24
N ILE A 138 13.68 10.86 3.48
CA ILE A 138 13.85 12.03 2.60
C ILE A 138 14.21 13.27 3.43
N ILE A 139 13.43 13.58 4.46
CA ILE A 139 13.66 14.73 5.35
C ILE A 139 15.04 14.60 6.02
N GLY A 140 15.37 13.42 6.55
CA GLY A 140 16.64 13.15 7.21
C GLY A 140 17.84 13.32 6.27
N SER A 141 17.72 12.91 5.01
CA SER A 141 18.78 13.11 4.02
C SER A 141 19.01 14.58 3.69
N GLY A 142 17.94 15.36 3.53
CA GLY A 142 18.02 16.82 3.31
C GLY A 142 18.59 17.56 4.53
N TYR A 143 18.28 17.10 5.74
CA TYR A 143 18.86 17.67 6.95
C TYR A 143 20.36 17.37 7.07
N ALA A 144 20.78 16.14 6.73
CA ALA A 144 22.18 15.73 6.78
C ALA A 144 23.06 16.50 5.78
N THR A 145 22.56 16.74 4.56
CA THR A 145 23.28 17.51 3.54
C THR A 145 23.46 18.97 3.95
N GLU A 146 22.40 19.60 4.48
CA GLU A 146 22.43 20.97 4.99
C GLU A 146 23.41 21.11 6.18
N LEU A 147 23.40 20.15 7.12
CA LEU A 147 24.30 20.14 8.26
C LEU A 147 25.77 20.03 7.82
N ARG A 148 26.06 19.26 6.76
CA ARG A 148 27.43 19.15 6.21
C ARG A 148 27.86 20.43 5.50
N ALA A 149 27.00 21.02 4.67
CA ALA A 149 27.28 22.29 4.01
C ALA A 149 27.58 23.43 5.01
N ARG A 150 26.93 23.42 6.18
CA ARG A 150 27.24 24.35 7.27
C ARG A 150 28.58 24.11 7.94
N LYS A 151 29.02 22.85 8.06
CA LYS A 151 30.34 22.51 8.61
C LYS A 151 31.46 22.93 7.67
N ASP A 152 31.29 22.73 6.36
CA ASP A 152 32.33 23.05 5.36
C ASP A 152 32.51 24.56 5.15
N ARG A 153 31.50 25.37 5.53
CA ARG A 153 31.57 26.84 5.51
C ARG A 153 32.22 27.47 6.75
N ARG A 154 32.49 26.69 7.80
CA ARG A 154 33.03 27.18 9.09
C ARG A 154 34.52 26.88 9.21
#